data_AF-A0AAD5KUP7-F1
#
_entry.id   AF-A0AAD5KUP7-F1
#
_cell.length_a   1.000
_cell.length_b   1.000
_cell.length_c   1.000
_cell.angle_alpha   90.00
_cell.angle_beta   90.00
_cell.angle_gamma   90.00
#
_symmetry.space_group_name_H-M   'P 1'
#
loop_
_entity.id
_entity.type
_entity.pdbx_description
1 polymer ?
#
loop_
_entity_poly.entity_id
_entity_poly.type
_entity_poly.pdbx_seq_one_letter_code
_entity_poly.pdbx_strand_id
1 'polypeptide(L)'
;MLTFNQVFFACDGSHIIFISYFSLLTFGSGHDFGWSDSSHRVFVVFGNSTSFLADDEEVAVQAIAEIPEVKALIDSEGIWQAPDWASVDAEPNADEIKYGKELIANTAEYLGPKGKVRKMSNGMNCQNCHLQAGAAPLGNNYSAVAATYPKVRARSGQSEDIPKRINDCFERSLNGKASKTIAKK
;
A
#
# COMPACT_ATOMS: atom_id res chain seq x y z
N MET A 1 -4.03 -8.04 22.15
CA MET A 1 -4.87 -8.97 21.39
C MET A 1 -4.70 -8.61 19.92
N LEU A 2 -3.53 -8.95 19.35
CA LEU A 2 -3.29 -8.71 17.93
C LEU A 2 -3.93 -9.86 17.16
N THR A 3 -5.11 -9.64 16.60
CA THR A 3 -5.65 -10.50 15.56
C THR A 3 -5.02 -10.06 14.25
N PHE A 4 -4.09 -10.87 13.71
CA PHE A 4 -3.51 -10.66 12.38
C PHE A 4 -4.56 -10.95 11.31
N ASN A 5 -5.50 -10.03 11.12
CA ASN A 5 -6.58 -10.15 10.13
C ASN A 5 -6.15 -9.55 8.79
N GLN A 6 -5.03 -10.03 8.25
CA GLN A 6 -4.55 -9.61 6.94
C GLN A 6 -4.86 -10.69 5.89
N VAL A 7 -5.39 -10.26 4.75
CA VAL A 7 -5.64 -11.12 3.59
C VAL A 7 -4.41 -11.04 2.70
N PHE A 8 -3.71 -12.16 2.56
CA PHE A 8 -2.52 -12.23 1.72
C PHE A 8 -2.82 -12.99 0.43
N PHE A 9 -2.21 -12.52 -0.65
CA PHE A 9 -2.31 -13.11 -1.97
C PHE A 9 -1.09 -14.01 -2.15
N ALA A 10 -1.25 -15.32 -2.35
CA ALA A 10 -0.21 -16.19 -2.89
C ALA A 10 -0.49 -16.43 -4.39
N CYS A 11 0.51 -16.67 -5.23
CA CYS A 11 0.31 -17.05 -6.62
C CYS A 11 1.37 -18.07 -7.01
N ASP A 12 0.95 -19.34 -7.05
CA ASP A 12 1.69 -20.35 -7.80
C ASP A 12 1.49 -20.03 -9.28
N GLY A 13 2.45 -20.35 -10.16
CA GLY A 13 2.52 -19.90 -11.55
C GLY A 13 1.30 -20.09 -12.48
N SER A 14 0.13 -20.49 -11.97
CA SER A 14 -1.15 -20.47 -12.66
C SER A 14 -2.37 -20.06 -11.80
N HIS A 15 -2.24 -19.89 -10.47
CA HIS A 15 -3.37 -19.68 -9.55
C HIS A 15 -3.05 -18.67 -8.45
N ILE A 16 -3.95 -17.69 -8.22
CA ILE A 16 -3.90 -16.79 -7.05
C ILE A 16 -4.67 -17.45 -5.91
N ILE A 17 -4.03 -17.70 -4.76
CA ILE A 17 -4.56 -18.36 -3.56
C ILE A 17 -4.70 -17.32 -2.43
N PHE A 18 -5.84 -17.35 -1.72
CA PHE A 18 -6.10 -16.49 -0.56
C PHE A 18 -5.95 -17.26 0.73
N ILE A 19 -5.12 -16.75 1.64
CA ILE A 19 -4.95 -17.32 2.98
C ILE A 19 -5.44 -16.30 4.01
N SER A 20 -6.45 -16.68 4.78
CA SER A 20 -6.93 -15.94 5.96
C SER A 20 -6.53 -16.69 7.22
N TYR A 21 -5.68 -16.10 8.07
CA TYR A 21 -5.32 -16.66 9.38
C TYR A 21 -5.82 -15.76 10.52
N PHE A 22 -6.31 -16.38 11.58
CA PHE A 22 -6.78 -15.72 12.80
C PHE A 22 -5.91 -16.23 13.95
N SER A 23 -5.04 -15.37 14.51
CA SER A 23 -4.20 -15.74 15.67
C SER A 23 -4.48 -14.76 16.82
N LEU A 24 -4.57 -15.30 18.04
CA LEU A 24 -4.99 -14.61 19.25
C LEU A 24 -3.82 -14.56 20.24
N LEU A 25 -3.16 -13.41 20.41
CA LEU A 25 -2.17 -13.24 21.48
C LEU A 25 -2.27 -11.91 22.25
N THR A 26 -2.17 -12.04 23.57
CA THR A 26 -2.17 -11.03 24.64
C THR A 26 -0.82 -10.29 24.71
N PHE A 27 -0.82 -9.01 25.10
CA PHE A 27 0.40 -8.18 25.18
C PHE A 27 0.81 -7.94 26.64
N GLY A 28 2.09 -8.12 26.93
CA GLY A 28 2.82 -7.63 28.10
C GLY A 28 3.72 -6.45 27.74
N SER A 29 4.09 -5.67 28.75
CA SER A 29 4.58 -4.29 28.72
C SER A 29 6.09 -4.10 28.49
N GLY A 30 6.49 -2.88 28.07
CA GLY A 30 7.87 -2.32 28.12
C GLY A 30 8.54 -2.17 26.74
N HIS A 31 9.42 -1.20 26.41
CA HIS A 31 10.03 -0.03 27.06
C HIS A 31 10.71 0.85 25.96
N ASP A 32 10.75 2.17 26.19
CA ASP A 32 11.69 3.23 25.74
C ASP A 32 12.54 3.09 24.46
N PHE A 33 12.54 4.11 23.57
CA PHE A 33 13.72 4.52 22.79
C PHE A 33 13.63 5.97 22.28
N GLY A 34 14.65 6.79 22.62
CA GLY A 34 14.90 8.12 22.04
C GLY A 34 15.96 8.07 20.93
N TRP A 35 16.00 9.08 20.06
CA TRP A 35 17.00 9.21 18.99
C TRP A 35 17.53 10.63 18.83
N SER A 36 18.83 10.72 18.55
CA SER A 36 19.65 11.92 18.33
C SER A 36 20.39 11.78 16.99
N ASP A 37 20.58 12.92 16.31
CA ASP A 37 21.74 13.30 15.47
C ASP A 37 21.63 13.41 13.92
N SER A 38 22.00 14.63 13.50
CA SER A 38 22.73 15.21 12.36
C SER A 38 22.48 14.93 10.86
N SER A 39 22.00 16.03 10.23
CA SER A 39 22.49 16.68 9.01
C SER A 39 23.53 15.96 8.13
N HIS A 40 23.09 15.56 6.94
CA HIS A 40 23.94 15.41 5.75
C HIS A 40 23.42 16.34 4.63
N ARG A 41 24.26 17.26 4.16
CA ARG A 41 24.01 18.08 2.97
C ARG A 41 24.94 17.63 1.84
N VAL A 42 24.37 17.27 0.70
CA VAL A 42 25.11 16.94 -0.53
C VAL A 42 25.18 18.17 -1.43
N PHE A 43 26.38 18.57 -1.84
CA PHE A 43 26.63 19.57 -2.88
C PHE A 43 26.92 18.87 -4.21
N VAL A 44 26.27 19.30 -5.29
CA VAL A 44 26.62 18.93 -6.66
C VAL A 44 26.92 20.20 -7.44
N VAL A 45 28.12 20.29 -8.00
CA VAL A 45 28.56 21.37 -8.89
C VAL A 45 28.65 20.81 -10.31
N PHE A 46 28.00 21.48 -11.27
CA PHE A 46 28.35 21.35 -12.68
C PHE A 46 28.40 22.73 -13.33
N GLY A 47 29.55 23.03 -13.93
CA GLY A 47 29.82 24.25 -14.66
C GLY A 47 29.56 24.09 -16.17
N ASN A 48 28.99 25.16 -16.72
CA ASN A 48 29.50 25.95 -17.85
C ASN A 48 28.59 26.11 -19.09
N SER A 49 28.32 27.40 -19.33
CA SER A 49 28.15 28.13 -20.59
C SER A 49 26.95 27.85 -21.51
N THR A 50 25.93 28.70 -21.39
CA THR A 50 25.50 29.56 -22.50
C THR A 50 25.14 30.93 -21.95
N SER A 51 25.69 31.96 -22.58
CA SER A 51 25.60 33.38 -22.29
C SER A 51 24.14 33.82 -22.18
N PHE A 52 23.65 33.99 -20.96
CA PHE A 52 22.48 34.82 -20.70
C PHE A 52 22.95 36.26 -20.56
N LEU A 53 22.28 37.15 -21.29
CA LEU A 53 22.47 38.59 -21.19
C LEU A 53 22.32 38.99 -19.71
N ALA A 54 23.32 39.71 -19.21
CA ALA A 54 23.29 40.29 -17.88
C ALA A 54 22.25 41.41 -17.86
N ASP A 55 21.01 41.03 -17.55
CA ASP A 55 20.09 41.93 -16.86
C ASP A 55 20.29 41.62 -15.38
N ASP A 56 21.06 42.49 -14.71
CA ASP A 56 21.29 42.49 -13.26
C ASP A 56 19.98 42.88 -12.52
N GLU A 57 18.90 42.13 -12.73
CA GLU A 57 17.74 42.20 -11.85
C GLU A 57 17.98 41.22 -10.71
N GLU A 58 18.41 41.77 -9.58
CA GLU A 58 18.49 41.08 -8.30
C GLU A 58 17.09 40.53 -7.97
N VAL A 59 16.84 39.26 -8.33
CA VAL A 59 15.61 38.56 -7.96
C VAL A 59 15.69 38.35 -6.45
N ALA A 60 15.13 39.32 -5.72
CA ALA A 60 14.95 39.25 -4.29
C ALA A 60 14.28 37.91 -3.95
N VAL A 61 15.01 37.05 -3.24
CA VAL A 61 14.46 35.83 -2.65
C VAL A 61 13.44 36.29 -1.62
N GLN A 62 12.19 36.42 -2.05
CA GLN A 62 11.08 36.77 -1.16
C GLN A 62 11.02 35.70 -0.08
N ALA A 63 10.94 36.17 1.17
CA ALA A 63 10.81 35.31 2.34
C ALA A 63 9.70 34.29 2.10
N ILE A 64 10.06 33.00 2.24
CA ILE A 64 9.13 31.88 2.14
C ILE A 64 8.07 32.14 3.21
N ALA A 65 6.86 32.46 2.78
CA ALA A 65 5.74 32.66 3.69
C ALA A 65 5.65 31.43 4.59
N GLU A 66 5.60 31.66 5.90
CA GLU A 66 5.49 30.60 6.90
C GLU A 66 4.24 29.76 6.58
N ILE A 67 4.46 28.49 6.25
CA ILE A 67 3.37 27.58 5.89
C ILE A 67 2.51 27.47 7.15
N PRO A 68 1.21 27.82 7.09
CA PRO A 68 0.36 27.77 8.27
C PRO A 68 0.35 26.35 8.83
N GLU A 69 0.50 26.23 10.15
CA GLU A 69 0.38 24.95 10.85
C GLU A 69 -1.06 24.43 10.68
N VAL A 70 -1.26 23.55 9.72
CA VAL A 70 -2.56 22.96 9.43
C VAL A 70 -2.88 21.91 10.50
N LYS A 71 -3.87 22.20 11.34
CA LYS A 71 -4.39 21.25 12.32
C LYS A 71 -4.88 19.99 11.58
N ALA A 72 -4.38 18.82 11.99
CA ALA A 72 -4.83 17.55 11.45
C ALA A 72 -6.35 17.39 11.63
N LEU A 73 -7.03 16.88 10.60
CA LEU A 73 -8.49 16.70 10.59
C LEU A 73 -8.96 15.58 11.54
N ILE A 74 -8.05 14.73 12.00
CA ILE A 74 -8.34 13.55 12.81
C ILE A 74 -7.26 13.44 13.88
N ASP A 75 -7.68 13.10 15.10
CA ASP A 75 -6.78 12.72 16.17
C ASP A 75 -6.06 11.42 15.81
N SER A 76 -4.78 11.33 16.16
CA SER A 76 -3.97 10.12 15.99
C SER A 76 -4.42 8.97 16.90
N GLU A 77 -5.11 9.29 17.99
CA GLU A 77 -5.65 8.33 18.93
C GLU A 77 -6.67 7.39 18.26
N GLY A 78 -6.42 6.08 18.34
CA GLY A 78 -7.28 5.06 17.75
C GLY A 78 -7.10 4.83 16.24
N ILE A 79 -6.16 5.53 15.58
CA ILE A 79 -5.78 5.20 14.20
C ILE A 79 -5.04 3.87 14.21
N TRP A 80 -5.59 2.89 13.49
CA TRP A 80 -4.94 1.60 13.28
C TRP A 80 -3.54 1.78 12.68
N GLN A 81 -2.57 1.05 13.22
CA GLN A 81 -1.20 1.00 12.71
C GLN A 81 -0.91 -0.38 12.13
N ALA A 82 -0.20 -0.41 11.01
CA ALA A 82 0.26 -1.66 10.44
C ALA A 82 1.34 -2.28 11.34
N PRO A 83 1.39 -3.62 11.46
CA PRO A 83 2.53 -4.31 12.04
C PRO A 83 3.82 -3.96 11.31
N ASP A 84 4.94 -3.98 12.03
CA ASP A 84 6.27 -3.82 11.44
C ASP A 84 6.59 -4.98 10.48
N TRP A 85 7.22 -4.69 9.36
CA TRP A 85 7.63 -5.73 8.40
C TRP A 85 8.69 -6.67 8.96
N ALA A 86 9.49 -6.23 9.93
CA ALA A 86 10.47 -7.10 10.58
C ALA A 86 9.81 -8.23 11.40
N SER A 87 8.59 -8.03 11.91
CA SER A 87 7.90 -9.07 12.68
C SER A 87 7.27 -10.15 11.80
N VAL A 88 7.07 -9.88 10.50
CA VAL A 88 6.48 -10.84 9.54
C VAL A 88 7.31 -12.11 9.44
N ASP A 89 8.64 -12.02 9.56
CA ASP A 89 9.54 -13.18 9.45
C ASP A 89 9.31 -14.23 10.53
N ALA A 90 8.66 -13.86 11.64
CA ALA A 90 8.33 -14.77 12.74
C ALA A 90 7.00 -15.52 12.51
N GLU A 91 6.20 -15.12 11.52
CA GLU A 91 4.91 -15.74 11.24
C GLU A 91 5.08 -17.02 10.40
N PRO A 92 4.29 -18.09 10.65
CA PRO A 92 4.42 -19.36 9.94
C PRO A 92 4.10 -19.25 8.43
N ASN A 93 3.42 -18.20 8.00
CA ASN A 93 3.06 -17.90 6.61
C ASN A 93 3.78 -16.66 6.06
N ALA A 94 4.98 -16.34 6.57
CA ALA A 94 5.74 -15.15 6.20
C ALA A 94 5.95 -15.01 4.68
N ASP A 95 6.18 -16.12 3.98
CA ASP A 95 6.43 -16.12 2.53
C ASP A 95 5.17 -15.72 1.75
N GLU A 96 4.00 -16.22 2.14
CA GLU A 96 2.73 -15.82 1.52
C GLU A 96 2.39 -14.37 1.82
N ILE A 97 2.74 -13.89 3.02
CA ILE A 97 2.58 -12.48 3.40
C ILE A 97 3.38 -11.56 2.48
N LYS A 98 4.68 -11.84 2.35
CA LYS A 98 5.60 -11.06 1.51
C LYS A 98 5.19 -11.14 0.06
N TYR A 99 4.82 -12.32 -0.40
CA TYR A 99 4.38 -12.53 -1.77
C TYR A 99 3.08 -11.76 -2.06
N GLY A 100 2.14 -11.70 -1.11
CA GLY A 100 0.92 -10.93 -1.27
C GLY A 100 1.14 -9.43 -1.36
N LYS A 101 2.02 -8.91 -0.50
CA LYS A 101 2.48 -7.52 -0.57
C LYS A 101 3.07 -7.21 -1.95
N GLU A 102 3.94 -8.09 -2.45
CA GLU A 102 4.59 -7.96 -3.76
C GLU A 102 3.57 -7.87 -4.91
N LEU A 103 2.55 -8.73 -4.91
CA LEU A 103 1.48 -8.68 -5.91
C LEU A 103 0.68 -7.38 -5.87
N ILE A 104 0.39 -6.84 -4.68
CA ILE A 104 -0.32 -5.58 -4.51
C ILE A 104 0.55 -4.40 -4.97
N ALA A 105 1.85 -4.46 -4.65
CA ALA A 105 2.80 -3.40 -4.95
C ALA A 105 3.12 -3.33 -6.45
N ASN A 106 3.27 -4.47 -7.10
CA ASN A 106 3.80 -4.62 -8.46
C ASN A 106 2.83 -5.33 -9.40
N THR A 107 1.51 -5.15 -9.22
CA THR A 107 0.47 -5.85 -9.99
C THR A 107 0.69 -5.79 -11.52
N ALA A 108 1.09 -4.64 -12.07
CA ALA A 108 1.30 -4.45 -13.49
C ALA A 108 2.47 -5.27 -14.06
N GLU A 109 3.48 -5.57 -13.23
CA GLU A 109 4.62 -6.41 -13.62
C GLU A 109 4.20 -7.85 -13.90
N TYR A 110 3.22 -8.36 -13.15
CA TYR A 110 2.72 -9.73 -13.30
C TYR A 110 1.52 -9.81 -14.25
N LEU A 111 0.61 -8.84 -14.17
CA LEU A 111 -0.73 -8.93 -14.76
C LEU A 111 -1.05 -7.84 -15.81
N GLY A 112 -0.20 -6.83 -15.94
CA GLY A 112 -0.38 -5.70 -16.85
C GLY A 112 -0.19 -6.03 -18.33
N PRO A 113 -0.17 -5.03 -19.23
CA PRO A 113 -0.07 -5.26 -20.67
C PRO A 113 1.22 -6.00 -21.10
N LYS A 114 2.29 -5.82 -20.30
CA LYS A 114 3.59 -6.51 -20.45
C LYS A 114 3.84 -7.51 -19.31
N GLY A 115 2.77 -7.95 -18.66
CA GLY A 115 2.84 -8.81 -17.48
C GLY A 115 3.55 -10.14 -17.73
N LYS A 116 4.37 -10.56 -16.76
CA LYS A 116 5.13 -11.82 -16.80
C LYS A 116 4.25 -13.07 -16.73
N VAL A 117 3.10 -12.98 -16.04
CA VAL A 117 2.21 -14.11 -15.76
C VAL A 117 1.04 -14.11 -16.74
N ARG A 118 0.29 -13.00 -16.81
CA ARG A 118 -0.85 -12.83 -17.71
C ARG A 118 -0.97 -11.38 -18.16
N LYS A 119 -1.64 -11.16 -19.29
CA LYS A 119 -1.96 -9.82 -19.80
C LYS A 119 -3.45 -9.58 -19.64
N MET A 120 -3.85 -9.15 -18.45
CA MET A 120 -5.27 -9.09 -18.07
C MET A 120 -5.69 -7.81 -17.36
N SER A 121 -4.75 -6.91 -17.08
CA SER A 121 -5.01 -5.59 -16.50
C SER A 121 -4.37 -4.48 -17.33
N ASN A 122 -4.67 -3.23 -16.97
CA ASN A 122 -3.92 -2.05 -17.39
C ASN A 122 -2.55 -1.97 -16.69
N GLY A 123 -1.83 -0.86 -16.91
CA GLY A 123 -0.50 -0.63 -16.35
C GLY A 123 -0.44 -0.10 -14.92
N MET A 124 -1.54 -0.17 -14.16
CA MET A 124 -1.57 0.28 -12.76
C MET A 124 -1.34 -0.87 -11.77
N ASN A 125 -0.86 -0.51 -10.59
CA ASN A 125 -0.71 -1.38 -9.43
C ASN A 125 -1.83 -1.09 -8.42
N CYS A 126 -2.25 -2.10 -7.66
CA CYS A 126 -3.21 -1.91 -6.56
C CYS A 126 -2.73 -0.81 -5.60
N GLN A 127 -1.42 -0.73 -5.34
CA GLN A 127 -0.83 0.28 -4.47
C GLN A 127 -0.99 1.72 -4.95
N ASN A 128 -1.31 1.97 -6.23
CA ASN A 128 -1.56 3.33 -6.70
C ASN A 128 -2.77 3.97 -6.00
N CYS A 129 -3.68 3.17 -5.43
CA CYS A 129 -4.81 3.66 -4.63
C CYS A 129 -4.85 3.11 -3.20
N HIS A 130 -4.18 1.97 -2.95
CA HIS A 130 -4.06 1.33 -1.65
C HIS A 130 -2.63 1.50 -1.13
N LEU A 131 -2.36 2.65 -0.52
CA LEU A 131 -1.00 3.13 -0.26
C LEU A 131 -0.22 2.16 0.63
N GLN A 132 1.10 2.05 0.39
CA GLN A 132 1.99 1.08 1.05
C GLN A 132 1.46 -0.37 0.97
N ALA A 133 1.03 -0.79 -0.23
CA ALA A 133 0.39 -2.09 -0.44
C ALA A 133 -0.82 -2.35 0.48
N GLY A 134 -1.56 -1.29 0.83
CA GLY A 134 -2.72 -1.34 1.72
C GLY A 134 -2.38 -1.31 3.21
N ALA A 135 -1.16 -0.94 3.59
CA ALA A 135 -0.75 -0.78 4.99
C ALA A 135 -0.87 0.67 5.51
N ALA A 136 -1.01 1.67 4.63
CA ALA A 136 -1.04 3.06 5.06
C ALA A 136 -2.38 3.43 5.72
N PRO A 137 -2.38 3.93 6.97
CA PRO A 137 -3.57 4.49 7.59
C PRO A 137 -4.17 5.60 6.73
N LEU A 138 -5.50 5.66 6.63
CA LEU A 138 -6.25 6.59 5.77
C LEU A 138 -5.97 6.48 4.25
N GLY A 139 -5.07 5.59 3.82
CA GLY A 139 -4.72 5.33 2.42
C GLY A 139 -5.45 4.15 1.78
N ASN A 140 -6.75 4.01 2.06
CA ASN A 140 -7.56 2.83 1.70
C ASN A 140 -6.93 1.50 2.15
N ASN A 141 -6.48 1.41 3.40
CA ASN A 141 -5.83 0.20 3.91
C ASN A 141 -6.75 -1.04 3.96
N TYR A 142 -6.14 -2.21 4.11
CA TYR A 142 -6.82 -3.51 4.17
C TYR A 142 -7.08 -4.02 5.60
N SER A 143 -6.77 -3.24 6.64
CA SER A 143 -6.79 -3.66 8.05
C SER A 143 -8.09 -4.33 8.50
N ALA A 144 -9.24 -3.84 8.02
CA ALA A 144 -10.55 -4.33 8.41
C ALA A 144 -11.16 -5.31 7.40
N VAL A 145 -10.50 -5.60 6.28
CA VAL A 145 -11.10 -6.36 5.17
C VAL A 145 -11.47 -7.79 5.61
N ALA A 146 -10.55 -8.50 6.27
CA ALA A 146 -10.82 -9.86 6.73
C ALA A 146 -11.97 -9.93 7.75
N ALA A 147 -12.07 -8.93 8.63
CA ALA A 147 -13.09 -8.89 9.67
C ALA A 147 -14.48 -8.43 9.19
N THR A 148 -14.55 -7.70 8.07
CA THR A 148 -15.79 -7.05 7.61
C THR A 148 -16.44 -7.74 6.41
N TYR A 149 -15.80 -8.79 5.88
CA TYR A 149 -16.32 -9.59 4.77
C TYR A 149 -16.77 -10.98 5.23
N PRO A 150 -17.81 -11.56 4.60
CA PRO A 150 -18.57 -11.05 3.45
C PRO A 150 -19.45 -9.84 3.80
N LYS A 151 -19.66 -8.95 2.82
CA LYS A 151 -20.40 -7.69 3.01
C LYS A 151 -21.43 -7.49 1.91
N VAL A 152 -22.65 -7.12 2.28
CA VAL A 152 -23.67 -6.69 1.32
C VAL A 152 -23.27 -5.34 0.70
N ARG A 153 -23.25 -5.27 -0.63
CA ARG A 153 -22.88 -4.05 -1.35
C ARG A 153 -24.09 -3.45 -2.04
N ALA A 154 -24.27 -2.13 -1.86
CA ALA A 154 -25.39 -1.39 -2.46
C ALA A 154 -25.44 -1.48 -3.99
N ARG A 155 -24.29 -1.62 -4.66
CA ARG A 155 -24.20 -1.69 -6.12
C ARG A 155 -24.82 -2.96 -6.69
N SER A 156 -24.47 -4.12 -6.13
CA SER A 156 -24.95 -5.42 -6.60
C SER A 156 -26.27 -5.82 -5.92
N GLY A 157 -26.54 -5.25 -4.74
CA GLY A 157 -27.62 -5.71 -3.86
C GLY A 157 -27.36 -7.10 -3.28
N GLN A 158 -26.15 -7.65 -3.46
CA GLN A 158 -25.78 -9.00 -3.07
C GLN A 158 -24.70 -9.00 -2.00
N SER A 159 -24.59 -10.11 -1.27
CA SER A 159 -23.46 -10.38 -0.38
C SER A 159 -22.23 -10.74 -1.21
N GLU A 160 -21.15 -9.99 -1.07
CA GLU A 160 -19.89 -10.21 -1.79
C GLU A 160 -18.81 -10.66 -0.82
N ASP A 161 -18.02 -11.66 -1.23
CA ASP A 161 -16.81 -12.09 -0.53
C ASP A 161 -15.57 -11.30 -1.00
N ILE A 162 -14.43 -11.55 -0.35
CA ILE A 162 -13.17 -10.87 -0.66
C ILE A 162 -12.71 -11.18 -2.10
N PRO A 163 -12.68 -12.45 -2.55
CA PRO A 163 -12.52 -12.80 -3.95
C PRO A 163 -13.32 -11.96 -4.96
N LYS A 164 -14.63 -11.86 -4.76
CA LYS A 164 -15.51 -11.08 -5.64
C LYS A 164 -15.11 -9.61 -5.63
N ARG A 165 -14.80 -9.05 -4.46
CA ARG A 165 -14.38 -7.65 -4.36
C ARG A 165 -13.10 -7.36 -5.13
N ILE A 166 -12.15 -8.29 -5.11
CA ILE A 166 -10.87 -8.19 -5.81
C ILE A 166 -11.09 -8.27 -7.32
N ASN A 167 -11.91 -9.21 -7.78
CA ASN A 167 -12.30 -9.30 -9.18
C ASN A 167 -12.95 -7.99 -9.67
N ASP A 168 -13.78 -7.35 -8.85
CA ASP A 168 -14.36 -6.05 -9.20
C ASP A 168 -13.32 -4.92 -9.29
N CYS A 169 -12.22 -4.98 -8.52
CA CYS A 169 -11.09 -4.08 -8.70
C CYS A 169 -10.39 -4.33 -10.05
N PHE A 170 -10.19 -5.59 -10.43
CA PHE A 170 -9.61 -5.92 -11.74
C PHE A 170 -10.45 -5.40 -12.89
N GLU A 171 -11.76 -5.62 -12.87
CA GLU A 171 -12.66 -5.19 -13.95
C GLU A 171 -12.77 -3.67 -14.06
N ARG A 172 -12.79 -2.97 -12.92
CA ARG A 172 -13.13 -1.54 -12.90
C ARG A 172 -11.92 -0.63 -12.76
N SER A 173 -11.12 -0.84 -11.72
CA SER A 173 -9.95 -0.01 -11.44
C SER A 173 -8.82 -0.34 -12.42
N LEU A 174 -8.60 -1.62 -12.67
CA LEU A 174 -7.53 -2.06 -13.56
C LEU A 174 -7.97 -2.26 -15.01
N ASN A 175 -9.21 -1.90 -15.36
CA ASN A 175 -9.79 -2.04 -16.71
C ASN A 175 -9.47 -3.41 -17.35
N GLY A 176 -9.56 -4.46 -16.53
CA GLY A 176 -9.14 -5.80 -16.84
C GLY A 176 -10.31 -6.75 -16.98
N LYS A 177 -10.01 -8.05 -16.90
CA LYS A 177 -11.01 -9.12 -16.87
C LYS A 177 -10.98 -9.79 -15.50
N ALA A 178 -12.13 -10.10 -14.91
CA ALA A 178 -12.16 -10.95 -13.73
C ALA A 178 -11.55 -12.32 -14.04
N SER A 179 -10.83 -12.88 -13.08
CA SER A 179 -10.41 -14.27 -13.15
C SER A 179 -11.36 -15.13 -12.33
N LYS A 180 -11.82 -16.24 -12.91
CA LYS A 180 -12.61 -17.23 -12.17
C LYS A 180 -11.79 -17.88 -11.06
N THR A 181 -10.46 -17.90 -11.19
CA THR A 181 -9.54 -18.49 -10.22
C THR A 181 -9.44 -17.71 -8.91
N ILE A 182 -9.70 -16.40 -8.94
CA ILE A 182 -9.79 -15.60 -7.71
C ILE A 182 -11.01 -16.03 -6.88
N ALA A 183 -12.05 -16.63 -7.49
CA ALA A 183 -13.29 -17.04 -6.84
C ALA A 183 -13.19 -18.42 -6.16
N LYS A 184 -13.21 -18.39 -4.81
CA LYS A 184 -13.41 -19.52 -3.88
C LYS A 184 -12.54 -20.76 -4.08
N LYS A 185 -11.70 -21.03 -3.07
CA LYS A 185 -11.51 -22.39 -2.57
C LYS A 185 -12.01 -22.45 -1.14
#